data_AF-A0A919EHJ1-F1
#
_entry.id   AF-A0A919EHJ1-F1
#
_cell.length_a   1.000
_cell.length_b   1.000
_cell.length_c   1.000
_cell.angle_alpha   90.00
_cell.angle_beta   90.00
_cell.angle_gamma   90.00
#
_symmetry.space_group_name_H-M   'P 1'
#
loop_
_entity.id
_entity.type
_entity.pdbx_description
1 polymer ?
#
loop_
_entity_poly.entity_id
_entity_poly.type
_entity_poly.pdbx_seq_one_letter_code
_entity_poly.pdbx_strand_id
1 'polypeptide(L)'
;MAIFEYSAYDQSGGKVSGQIEAIDKKHALEQLTKKHLYTSDIKRLDANKGSPFSFGNRVSIADLEFLTSELSLLLESGVKIDRGIDIIKRTKAKPALAMLLDSLSRDLKKGKSLAEAFGAHPNTFDALYCNLIQLGEASGNLSDVFGSLATDLKFKRELQQKIISSLAYPSVIFFVCILSVFFIFNFIIPKMAPMFANAQDLPWYTIAMLSLSDWMVKYQGFLILGCVATVCLLIYAAKQENFKRWWQLKSLKLPIVGKAVLTIERIRFNSGLAMMVKSGVQIDQAIQLSAGNIRNRELRREMDVAKKKVKSGSQLTPALQQSSLYPDFYISLLEVGEESGNLSKVFDEIANRSRQEFESWTQRITTLLEPLMILFMGGFVGGVVVMMLMSMVSMNEIGF
;
A
#
# COMPACT_ATOMS: atom_id res chain seq x y z
N MET A 1 13.93 -28.58 -13.39
CA MET A 1 15.12 -27.79 -13.75
C MET A 1 15.45 -26.89 -12.58
N ALA A 2 16.72 -26.73 -12.22
CA ALA A 2 17.15 -25.90 -11.11
C ALA A 2 17.70 -24.57 -11.61
N ILE A 3 17.44 -23.48 -10.89
CA ILE A 3 18.02 -22.17 -11.18
C ILE A 3 19.34 -22.08 -10.43
N PHE A 4 20.41 -21.71 -11.12
CA PHE A 4 21.72 -21.47 -10.53
C PHE A 4 22.05 -19.99 -10.65
N GLU A 5 22.41 -19.35 -9.54
CA GLU A 5 22.99 -18.02 -9.55
C GLU A 5 24.50 -18.16 -9.76
N TYR A 6 25.03 -17.42 -10.73
CA TYR A 6 26.45 -17.42 -11.04
C TYR A 6 27.03 -16.01 -10.93
N SER A 7 28.24 -15.93 -10.41
CA SER A 7 29.14 -14.79 -10.63
C SER A 7 30.27 -15.28 -11.51
N ALA A 8 30.50 -14.60 -12.63
CA ALA A 8 31.54 -14.91 -13.59
C ALA A 8 32.30 -13.65 -14.01
N TYR A 9 33.43 -13.84 -14.66
CA TYR A 9 34.21 -12.81 -15.30
C TYR A 9 34.12 -13.00 -16.81
N ASP A 10 33.84 -11.91 -17.52
CA ASP A 10 33.94 -11.84 -18.98
C ASP A 10 35.42 -11.79 -19.41
N GLN A 11 35.70 -12.01 -20.70
CA GLN A 11 37.06 -11.97 -21.27
C GLN A 11 37.77 -10.63 -21.05
N SER A 12 37.01 -9.57 -20.82
CA SER A 12 37.45 -8.21 -20.49
C SER A 12 37.76 -7.99 -18.99
N GLY A 13 37.59 -9.01 -18.13
CA GLY A 13 37.76 -8.90 -16.68
C GLY A 13 36.56 -8.27 -15.95
N GLY A 14 35.48 -7.94 -16.67
CA GLY A 14 34.25 -7.43 -16.09
C GLY A 14 33.49 -8.50 -15.30
N LYS A 15 33.08 -8.18 -14.06
CA LYS A 15 32.28 -9.08 -13.22
C LYS A 15 30.83 -9.09 -13.71
N VAL A 16 30.34 -10.24 -14.14
CA VAL A 16 28.97 -10.48 -14.62
C VAL A 16 28.28 -11.44 -13.67
N SER A 17 27.15 -11.03 -13.10
CA SER A 17 26.29 -11.87 -12.25
C SER A 17 24.95 -12.12 -12.93
N GLY A 18 24.45 -13.35 -12.89
CA GLY A 18 23.19 -13.71 -13.51
C GLY A 18 22.63 -15.03 -12.99
N GLN A 19 21.46 -15.42 -13.51
CA GLN A 19 20.82 -16.70 -13.21
C GLN A 19 20.76 -17.56 -14.47
N ILE A 20 21.04 -18.85 -14.34
CA ILE A 20 20.98 -19.82 -15.43
C ILE A 20 20.15 -21.04 -15.03
N GLU A 21 19.22 -21.44 -15.88
CA GLU A 21 18.42 -22.64 -15.69
C GLU A 21 19.20 -23.85 -16.25
N ALA A 22 19.55 -24.80 -15.38
CA ALA A 22 20.26 -26.01 -15.78
C ALA A 22 19.73 -27.23 -15.02
N ILE A 23 19.99 -28.42 -15.56
CA ILE A 23 19.60 -29.69 -14.93
C ILE A 23 20.52 -29.96 -13.73
N ASP A 24 21.81 -29.69 -13.87
CA ASP A 24 22.83 -29.87 -12.84
C ASP A 24 23.92 -28.80 -12.90
N LYS A 25 24.69 -28.66 -11.81
CA LYS A 25 25.81 -27.71 -11.70
C LYS A 25 26.84 -27.87 -12.83
N LYS A 26 27.08 -29.12 -13.28
CA LYS A 26 27.97 -29.41 -14.42
C LYS A 26 27.44 -28.85 -15.74
N HIS A 27 26.14 -28.99 -16.00
CA HIS A 27 25.49 -28.40 -17.17
C HIS A 27 25.46 -26.87 -17.11
N ALA A 28 25.29 -26.28 -15.92
CA ALA A 28 25.37 -24.83 -15.74
C ALA A 28 26.78 -24.30 -16.09
N LEU A 29 27.82 -24.99 -15.62
CA LEU A 29 29.22 -24.68 -15.96
C LEU A 29 29.46 -24.78 -17.47
N GLU A 30 29.07 -25.88 -18.11
CA GLU A 30 29.24 -26.05 -19.55
C GLU A 30 28.53 -24.97 -20.38
N GLN A 31 27.33 -24.55 -19.98
CA GLN A 31 26.62 -23.46 -20.64
C GLN A 31 27.30 -22.10 -20.43
N LEU A 32 27.90 -21.85 -19.27
CA LEU A 32 28.62 -20.62 -18.98
C LEU A 32 29.98 -20.58 -19.70
N THR A 33 30.68 -21.71 -19.76
CA THR A 33 31.91 -21.87 -20.55
C THR A 33 31.66 -21.70 -22.05
N LYS A 34 30.54 -22.23 -22.58
CA LYS A 34 30.10 -21.98 -23.97
C LYS A 34 29.82 -20.51 -24.27
N LYS A 35 29.52 -19.70 -23.24
CA LYS A 35 29.34 -18.25 -23.34
C LYS A 35 30.62 -17.45 -23.05
N HIS A 36 31.77 -18.12 -22.96
CA HIS A 36 33.07 -17.52 -22.64
C HIS A 36 33.12 -16.77 -21.29
N LEU A 37 32.27 -17.15 -20.34
CA LEU A 37 32.22 -16.59 -18.99
C LEU A 37 32.98 -17.51 -18.01
N TYR A 38 34.00 -17.00 -17.34
CA TYR A 38 34.78 -17.74 -16.34
C TYR A 38 34.15 -17.59 -14.96
N THR A 39 33.56 -18.66 -14.45
CA THR A 39 32.72 -18.63 -13.23
C THR A 39 33.58 -18.61 -11.96
N SER A 40 33.37 -17.62 -11.09
CA SER A 40 34.02 -17.51 -9.78
C SER A 40 33.19 -18.11 -8.64
N ASP A 41 31.86 -18.06 -8.73
CA ASP A 41 30.95 -18.71 -7.78
C ASP A 41 29.69 -19.20 -8.51
N ILE A 42 29.25 -20.42 -8.21
CA ILE A 42 27.98 -20.98 -8.68
C ILE A 42 27.24 -21.58 -7.49
N LYS A 43 26.11 -20.96 -7.15
CA LYS A 43 25.20 -21.41 -6.09
C LYS A 43 23.89 -21.89 -6.67
N ARG A 44 23.47 -23.08 -6.23
CA ARG A 44 22.16 -23.63 -6.55
C ARG A 44 21.11 -22.87 -5.74
N LEU A 45 20.17 -22.23 -6.42
CA LEU A 45 18.97 -21.70 -5.78
C LEU A 45 18.00 -22.88 -5.63
N ASP A 46 18.02 -23.52 -4.46
CA ASP A 46 16.98 -24.48 -4.12
C ASP A 46 15.65 -23.74 -3.98
N ALA A 47 14.74 -24.00 -4.92
CA ALA A 47 13.42 -23.37 -5.02
C ALA A 47 12.49 -23.62 -3.81
N ASN A 48 12.96 -24.30 -2.75
CA ASN A 48 12.14 -24.74 -1.62
C ASN A 48 12.69 -24.33 -0.23
N LYS A 49 13.63 -23.39 -0.15
CA LYS A 49 13.88 -22.66 1.10
C LYS A 49 13.45 -21.22 0.92
N GLY A 50 12.15 -20.99 1.09
CA GLY A 50 11.64 -19.64 1.31
C GLY A 50 12.32 -19.07 2.55
N SER A 51 13.31 -18.20 2.36
CA SER A 51 13.78 -17.33 3.42
C SER A 51 12.56 -16.58 3.97
N PRO A 52 12.27 -16.67 5.28
CA PRO A 52 11.14 -15.97 5.89
C PRO A 52 11.34 -14.43 5.84
N PHE A 53 12.48 -13.96 5.34
CA PHE A 53 12.89 -12.56 5.29
C PHE A 53 13.12 -12.02 3.86
N SER A 54 12.35 -12.49 2.87
CA SER A 54 12.36 -11.84 1.54
C SER A 54 11.56 -10.52 1.56
N PHE A 55 12.15 -9.49 2.15
CA PHE A 55 11.58 -8.13 2.26
C PHE A 55 11.70 -7.30 0.97
N GLY A 56 12.18 -7.88 -0.15
CA GLY A 56 12.53 -7.14 -1.37
C GLY A 56 11.87 -7.60 -2.68
N ASN A 57 11.00 -8.62 -2.66
CA ASN A 57 10.59 -9.32 -3.89
C ASN A 57 9.19 -8.97 -4.43
N ARG A 58 8.62 -7.82 -4.04
CA ARG A 58 7.32 -7.37 -4.54
C ARG A 58 7.48 -6.16 -5.45
N VAL A 59 6.77 -6.19 -6.57
CA VAL A 59 6.64 -5.05 -7.47
C VAL A 59 5.85 -3.95 -6.76
N SER A 60 6.44 -2.77 -6.62
CA SER A 60 5.77 -1.63 -5.98
C SER A 60 4.84 -0.91 -6.97
N ILE A 61 3.93 -0.07 -6.46
CA ILE A 61 3.06 0.77 -7.30
C ILE A 61 3.88 1.69 -8.20
N ALA A 62 5.02 2.19 -7.72
CA ALA A 62 5.94 3.01 -8.51
C ALA A 62 6.59 2.21 -9.66
N ASP A 63 6.93 0.94 -9.43
CA ASP A 63 7.50 0.08 -10.48
C ASP A 63 6.44 -0.26 -11.54
N LEU A 64 5.19 -0.47 -11.12
CA LEU A 64 4.05 -0.76 -12.00
C LEU A 64 3.65 0.47 -12.82
N GLU A 65 3.64 1.65 -12.19
CA GLU A 65 3.44 2.93 -12.86
C GLU A 65 4.52 3.18 -13.91
N PHE A 66 5.80 3.04 -13.55
CA PHE A 66 6.92 3.15 -14.50
C PHE A 66 6.74 2.21 -15.69
N LEU A 67 6.49 0.92 -15.44
CA LEU A 67 6.27 -0.06 -16.52
C LEU A 67 5.13 0.37 -17.45
N THR A 68 3.99 0.77 -16.88
CA THR A 68 2.78 1.09 -17.66
C THR A 68 2.96 2.39 -18.45
N SER A 69 3.59 3.41 -17.85
CA SER A 69 3.89 4.70 -18.49
C SER A 69 4.87 4.53 -19.65
N GLU A 70 5.95 3.77 -19.48
CA GLU A 70 6.93 3.49 -20.54
C GLU A 70 6.30 2.66 -21.68
N LEU A 71 5.47 1.65 -21.34
CA LEU A 71 4.75 0.90 -22.36
C LEU A 71 3.77 1.78 -23.13
N SER A 72 3.04 2.68 -22.45
CA SER A 72 2.17 3.65 -23.11
C SER A 72 2.93 4.49 -24.14
N LEU A 73 4.07 5.06 -23.76
CA LEU A 73 4.88 5.91 -24.63
C LEU A 73 5.41 5.14 -25.86
N LEU A 74 5.87 3.90 -25.64
CA LEU A 74 6.37 3.04 -26.71
C LEU A 74 5.23 2.63 -27.67
N LEU A 75 4.05 2.29 -27.15
CA LEU A 75 2.88 1.95 -27.95
C LEU A 75 2.38 3.13 -28.77
N GLU A 76 2.37 4.34 -28.18
CA GLU A 76 2.02 5.59 -28.87
C GLU A 76 2.99 5.88 -30.01
N SER A 77 4.26 5.51 -29.84
CA SER A 77 5.29 5.58 -30.88
C SER A 77 5.21 4.45 -31.92
N GLY A 78 4.17 3.60 -31.87
CA GLY A 78 3.97 2.49 -32.80
C GLY A 78 4.84 1.25 -32.54
N VAL A 79 5.52 1.18 -31.40
CA VAL A 79 6.33 0.02 -31.02
C VAL A 79 5.41 -1.12 -30.59
N LYS A 80 5.62 -2.32 -31.12
CA LYS A 80 4.88 -3.52 -30.69
C LYS A 80 5.18 -3.84 -29.21
N ILE A 81 4.17 -4.33 -28.48
CA ILE A 81 4.23 -4.54 -27.04
C ILE A 81 5.33 -5.51 -26.59
N ASP A 82 5.58 -6.56 -27.36
CA ASP A 82 6.63 -7.56 -27.13
C ASP A 82 8.02 -6.91 -27.16
N ARG A 83 8.25 -6.04 -28.15
CA ARG A 83 9.48 -5.25 -28.27
C ARG A 83 9.55 -4.18 -27.17
N GLY A 84 8.44 -3.57 -26.81
CA GLY A 84 8.37 -2.60 -25.72
C GLY A 84 8.81 -3.19 -24.39
N ILE A 85 8.32 -4.37 -24.04
CA ILE A 85 8.73 -5.11 -22.83
C ILE A 85 10.23 -5.45 -22.88
N ASP A 86 10.74 -5.90 -24.03
CA ASP A 86 12.17 -6.19 -24.19
C ASP A 86 13.06 -4.93 -24.08
N ILE A 87 12.57 -3.75 -24.48
CA ILE A 87 13.27 -2.47 -24.28
C ILE A 87 13.32 -2.13 -22.80
N ILE A 88 12.19 -2.16 -22.10
CA ILE A 88 12.11 -1.81 -20.66
C ILE A 88 12.94 -2.78 -19.83
N LYS A 89 12.99 -4.06 -20.20
CA LYS A 89 13.82 -5.07 -19.56
C LYS A 89 15.32 -4.76 -19.59
N ARG A 90 15.80 -4.00 -20.59
CA ARG A 90 17.22 -3.59 -20.68
C ARG A 90 17.55 -2.46 -19.71
N THR A 91 16.54 -1.74 -19.20
CA THR A 91 16.72 -0.72 -18.17
C THR A 91 17.06 -1.38 -16.83
N LYS A 92 17.88 -0.73 -15.99
CA LYS A 92 18.21 -1.21 -14.64
C LYS A 92 16.97 -1.18 -13.73
N ALA A 93 16.11 -2.19 -13.86
CA ALA A 93 14.95 -2.42 -13.01
C ALA A 93 15.36 -3.11 -11.70
N LYS A 94 14.51 -2.97 -10.67
CA LYS A 94 14.64 -3.80 -9.44
C LYS A 94 14.51 -5.29 -9.80
N PRO A 95 15.15 -6.20 -9.03
CA PRO A 95 15.10 -7.65 -9.29
C PRO A 95 13.67 -8.19 -9.45
N ALA A 96 12.73 -7.73 -8.62
CA ALA A 96 11.33 -8.16 -8.69
C ALA A 96 10.63 -7.75 -10.00
N LEU A 97 10.90 -6.53 -10.49
CA LEU A 97 10.34 -6.05 -11.76
C LEU A 97 11.00 -6.77 -12.93
N ALA A 98 12.32 -7.00 -12.89
CA ALA A 98 13.03 -7.75 -13.92
C ALA A 98 12.48 -9.18 -14.08
N MET A 99 12.22 -9.89 -12.96
CA MET A 99 11.59 -11.21 -12.98
C MET A 99 10.18 -11.20 -13.59
N LEU A 100 9.40 -10.15 -13.33
CA LEU A 100 8.07 -9.99 -13.91
C LEU A 100 8.13 -9.68 -15.42
N LEU A 101 9.07 -8.84 -15.86
CA LEU A 101 9.28 -8.59 -17.29
C LEU A 101 9.77 -9.84 -18.03
N ASP A 102 10.58 -10.67 -17.36
CA ASP A 102 11.02 -11.96 -17.89
C ASP A 102 9.89 -12.97 -18.04
N SER A 103 8.96 -13.04 -17.07
CA SER A 103 7.79 -13.91 -17.21
C SER A 103 6.87 -13.40 -18.32
N LEU A 104 6.58 -12.11 -18.37
CA LEU A 104 5.73 -11.50 -19.40
C LEU A 104 6.32 -11.68 -20.81
N SER A 105 7.61 -11.36 -21.01
CA SER A 105 8.28 -11.53 -22.31
C SER A 105 8.27 -13.00 -22.75
N ARG A 106 8.49 -13.95 -21.83
CA ARG A 106 8.41 -15.39 -22.14
C ARG A 106 7.00 -15.83 -22.53
N ASP A 107 5.98 -15.36 -21.83
CA ASP A 107 4.59 -15.75 -22.07
C ASP A 107 4.07 -15.19 -23.41
N LEU A 108 4.41 -13.94 -23.74
CA LEU A 108 4.07 -13.34 -25.03
C LEU A 108 4.81 -14.01 -26.20
N LYS A 109 6.10 -14.36 -26.02
CA LYS A 109 6.87 -15.10 -27.04
C LYS A 109 6.34 -16.52 -27.27
N LYS A 110 5.64 -17.10 -26.27
CA LYS A 110 4.93 -18.37 -26.41
C LYS A 110 3.56 -18.24 -27.10
N GLY A 111 3.15 -17.03 -27.46
CA GLY A 111 1.89 -16.76 -28.14
C GLY A 111 0.67 -16.66 -27.21
N LYS A 112 0.86 -16.52 -25.89
CA LYS A 112 -0.25 -16.20 -24.99
C LYS A 112 -0.75 -14.78 -25.27
N SER A 113 -2.04 -14.56 -25.04
CA SER A 113 -2.62 -13.21 -25.09
C SER A 113 -2.04 -12.33 -23.98
N LEU A 114 -2.07 -11.01 -24.19
CA LEU A 114 -1.65 -10.05 -23.17
C LEU A 114 -2.49 -10.20 -21.90
N ALA A 115 -3.80 -10.34 -22.05
CA ALA A 115 -4.69 -10.53 -20.92
C ALA A 115 -4.32 -11.76 -20.07
N GLU A 116 -3.95 -12.87 -20.71
CA GLU A 116 -3.49 -14.09 -20.03
C GLU A 116 -2.12 -13.92 -19.37
N ALA A 117 -1.16 -13.31 -20.07
CA ALA A 117 0.18 -13.10 -19.54
C ALA A 117 0.17 -12.20 -18.29
N PHE A 118 -0.60 -11.11 -18.32
CA PHE A 118 -0.78 -10.24 -17.17
C PHE A 118 -1.66 -10.90 -16.08
N GLY A 119 -2.70 -11.65 -16.49
CA GLY A 119 -3.59 -12.39 -15.59
C GLY A 119 -2.90 -13.49 -14.78
N ALA A 120 -1.76 -14.01 -15.24
CA ALA A 120 -0.92 -14.95 -14.49
C ALA A 120 -0.31 -14.33 -13.22
N HIS A 121 -0.37 -13.00 -13.06
CA HIS A 121 0.19 -12.26 -11.92
C HIS A 121 -0.88 -11.46 -11.15
N PRO A 122 -1.90 -12.13 -10.54
CA PRO A 122 -3.05 -11.47 -9.89
C PRO A 122 -2.68 -10.69 -8.61
N ASN A 123 -1.48 -10.92 -8.06
CA ASN A 123 -0.97 -10.15 -6.92
C ASN A 123 -0.42 -8.77 -7.32
N THR A 124 -0.11 -8.58 -8.61
CA THR A 124 0.46 -7.35 -9.16
C THR A 124 -0.58 -6.59 -9.96
N PHE A 125 -1.30 -7.27 -10.86
CA PHE A 125 -2.33 -6.68 -11.69
C PHE A 125 -3.71 -6.99 -11.12
N ASP A 126 -4.51 -5.95 -10.90
CA ASP A 126 -5.89 -6.13 -10.46
C ASP A 126 -6.80 -6.53 -11.64
N ALA A 127 -8.01 -7.00 -11.32
CA ALA A 127 -8.96 -7.44 -12.34
C ALA A 127 -9.31 -6.32 -13.34
N LEU A 128 -9.34 -5.07 -12.87
CA LEU A 128 -9.56 -3.91 -13.73
C LEU A 128 -8.48 -3.80 -14.82
N TYR A 129 -7.21 -3.88 -14.42
CA TYR A 129 -6.06 -3.79 -15.30
C TYR A 129 -6.09 -4.89 -16.37
N CYS A 130 -6.31 -6.15 -15.98
CA CYS A 130 -6.39 -7.27 -16.91
C CYS A 130 -7.57 -7.15 -17.89
N ASN A 131 -8.74 -6.73 -17.41
CA ASN A 131 -9.94 -6.58 -18.26
C ASN A 131 -9.77 -5.46 -19.30
N LEU A 132 -9.12 -4.35 -18.91
CA LEU A 132 -8.83 -3.25 -19.82
C LEU A 132 -7.80 -3.65 -20.88
N ILE A 133 -6.77 -4.40 -20.50
CA ILE A 133 -5.81 -4.96 -21.46
C ILE A 133 -6.53 -5.90 -22.44
N GLN A 134 -7.40 -6.78 -21.95
CA GLN A 134 -8.17 -7.69 -22.81
C GLN A 134 -9.01 -6.92 -23.83
N LEU A 135 -9.66 -5.84 -23.40
CA LEU A 135 -10.42 -4.95 -24.28
C LEU A 135 -9.52 -4.24 -25.30
N GLY A 136 -8.39 -3.71 -24.86
CA GLY A 136 -7.40 -3.04 -25.71
C GLY A 136 -6.78 -3.98 -26.76
N GLU A 137 -6.53 -5.23 -26.38
CA GLU A 137 -6.03 -6.28 -27.27
C GLU A 137 -7.07 -6.67 -28.32
N ALA A 138 -8.34 -6.85 -27.92
CA ALA A 138 -9.43 -7.17 -28.84
C ALA A 138 -9.79 -6.02 -29.79
N SER A 139 -9.68 -4.77 -29.33
CA SER A 139 -10.00 -3.56 -30.11
C SER A 139 -8.82 -3.00 -30.89
N GLY A 140 -7.60 -3.50 -30.67
CA GLY A 140 -6.38 -2.94 -31.23
C GLY A 140 -5.94 -1.60 -30.66
N ASN A 141 -6.61 -1.10 -29.61
CA ASN A 141 -6.36 0.21 -29.01
C ASN A 141 -5.54 0.13 -27.71
N LEU A 142 -4.44 -0.63 -27.73
CA LEU A 142 -3.58 -0.80 -26.56
C LEU A 142 -2.93 0.52 -26.11
N SER A 143 -2.60 1.43 -27.05
CA SER A 143 -1.99 2.74 -26.72
C SER A 143 -2.86 3.54 -25.75
N ASP A 144 -4.13 3.76 -26.08
CA ASP A 144 -5.03 4.55 -25.24
C ASP A 144 -5.34 3.87 -23.90
N VAL A 145 -5.43 2.53 -23.90
CA VAL A 145 -5.64 1.74 -22.69
C VAL A 145 -4.44 1.89 -21.74
N PHE A 146 -3.22 1.70 -22.23
CA PHE A 146 -2.01 1.85 -21.42
C PHE A 146 -1.83 3.31 -20.94
N GLY A 147 -2.18 4.31 -21.75
CA GLY A 147 -2.13 5.71 -21.34
C GLY A 147 -3.14 6.05 -20.23
N SER A 148 -4.33 5.45 -20.29
CA SER A 148 -5.33 5.60 -19.23
C SER A 148 -4.89 4.89 -17.95
N LEU A 149 -4.36 3.67 -18.06
CA LEU A 149 -3.82 2.91 -16.93
C LEU A 149 -2.62 3.62 -16.28
N ALA A 150 -1.71 4.17 -17.08
CA ALA A 150 -0.57 4.96 -16.62
C ALA A 150 -1.03 6.18 -15.80
N THR A 151 -2.04 6.89 -16.30
CA THR A 151 -2.63 8.05 -15.61
C THR A 151 -3.21 7.66 -14.24
N ASP A 152 -3.99 6.58 -14.18
CA ASP A 152 -4.57 6.08 -12.93
C ASP A 152 -3.50 5.61 -11.93
N LEU A 153 -2.46 4.94 -12.42
CA LEU A 153 -1.34 4.47 -11.58
C LEU A 153 -0.47 5.61 -11.06
N LYS A 154 -0.17 6.61 -11.90
CA LYS A 154 0.51 7.84 -11.50
C LYS A 154 -0.24 8.52 -10.37
N PHE A 155 -1.55 8.64 -10.53
CA PHE A 155 -2.41 9.20 -9.51
C PHE A 155 -2.41 8.37 -8.21
N LYS A 156 -2.55 7.04 -8.29
CA LYS A 156 -2.45 6.14 -7.11
C LYS A 156 -1.10 6.28 -6.40
N ARG A 157 0.00 6.43 -7.15
CA ARG A 157 1.35 6.62 -6.63
C ARG A 157 1.47 7.96 -5.91
N GLU A 158 0.98 9.04 -6.50
CA GLU A 158 0.98 10.38 -5.91
C GLU A 158 0.17 10.42 -4.61
N LEU A 159 -1.02 9.82 -4.58
CA LEU A 159 -1.80 9.67 -3.36
C LEU A 159 -1.04 8.89 -2.29
N GLN A 160 -0.47 7.73 -2.64
CA GLN A 160 0.28 6.93 -1.68
C GLN A 160 1.48 7.70 -1.13
N GLN A 161 2.22 8.39 -2.00
CA GLN A 161 3.36 9.21 -1.60
C GLN A 161 2.94 10.37 -0.71
N LYS A 162 1.80 11.00 -0.98
CA LYS A 162 1.22 12.05 -0.14
C LYS A 162 0.84 11.53 1.24
N ILE A 163 0.18 10.36 1.31
CA ILE A 163 -0.15 9.71 2.59
C ILE A 163 1.12 9.41 3.39
N ILE A 164 2.14 8.84 2.74
CA ILE A 164 3.41 8.49 3.39
C ILE A 164 4.13 9.75 3.88
N SER A 165 4.21 10.81 3.05
CA SER A 165 4.91 12.04 3.43
C SER A 165 4.17 12.80 4.53
N SER A 166 2.84 12.81 4.52
CA SER A 166 2.03 13.38 5.60
C SER A 166 2.18 12.62 6.92
N LEU A 167 2.32 11.29 6.88
CA LEU A 167 2.52 10.47 8.09
C LEU A 167 3.97 10.42 8.59
N ALA A 168 4.95 10.82 7.76
CA ALA A 168 6.35 10.79 8.14
C ALA A 168 6.63 11.67 9.37
N TYR A 169 6.09 12.88 9.40
CA TYR A 169 6.30 13.82 10.50
C TYR A 169 5.65 13.35 11.82
N PRO A 170 4.35 12.98 11.87
CA PRO A 170 3.75 12.36 13.06
C PRO A 170 4.50 11.13 13.57
N SER A 171 5.03 10.30 12.66
CA SER A 171 5.78 9.10 13.03
C SER A 171 7.08 9.43 13.77
N VAL A 172 7.78 10.50 13.36
CA VAL A 172 9.00 10.98 14.04
C VAL A 172 8.66 11.49 15.44
N ILE A 173 7.63 12.34 15.58
CA ILE A 173 7.20 12.84 16.89
C ILE A 173 6.79 11.67 17.79
N PHE A 174 5.98 10.74 17.27
CA PHE A 174 5.54 9.57 18.01
C PHE A 174 6.71 8.71 18.49
N PHE A 175 7.73 8.51 17.64
CA PHE A 175 8.96 7.83 18.02
C PHE A 175 9.71 8.56 19.13
N VAL A 176 9.87 9.89 19.03
CA VAL A 176 10.50 10.71 20.07
C VAL A 176 9.70 10.66 21.38
N CYS A 177 8.37 10.68 21.31
CA CYS A 177 7.49 10.54 22.47
C CYS A 177 7.74 9.21 23.20
N ILE A 178 7.70 8.09 22.45
CA ILE A 178 7.99 6.76 23.00
C ILE A 178 9.38 6.75 23.63
N LEU A 179 10.41 7.22 22.92
CA LEU A 179 11.77 7.26 23.42
C LEU A 179 11.90 8.08 24.71
N SER A 180 11.20 9.21 24.79
CA SER A 180 11.20 10.10 25.96
C SER A 180 10.53 9.43 27.17
N VAL A 181 9.39 8.77 26.97
CA VAL A 181 8.73 7.97 28.02
C VAL A 181 9.66 6.86 28.50
N PHE A 182 10.26 6.10 27.57
CA PHE A 182 11.23 5.06 27.92
C PHE A 182 12.41 5.60 28.72
N PHE A 183 12.97 6.75 28.30
CA PHE A 183 14.09 7.40 28.98
C PHE A 183 13.72 7.84 30.42
N ILE A 184 12.55 8.45 30.59
CA ILE A 184 12.06 8.90 31.89
C ILE A 184 11.92 7.72 32.86
N PHE A 185 11.22 6.67 32.45
CA PHE A 185 10.95 5.52 33.31
C PHE A 185 12.15 4.57 33.49
N ASN A 186 13.10 4.49 32.56
CA ASN A 186 14.26 3.62 32.73
C ASN A 186 15.47 4.31 33.37
N PHE A 187 15.58 5.64 33.27
CA PHE A 187 16.76 6.36 33.76
C PHE A 187 16.43 7.41 34.80
N ILE A 188 15.45 8.29 34.55
CA ILE A 188 15.18 9.44 35.44
C ILE A 188 14.55 8.97 36.75
N ILE A 189 13.44 8.24 36.65
CA ILE A 189 12.67 7.80 37.82
C ILE A 189 13.49 6.86 38.72
N PRO A 190 14.17 5.82 38.19
CA PRO A 190 14.98 4.92 39.02
C PRO A 190 16.15 5.62 39.71
N LYS A 191 16.74 6.66 39.10
CA LYS A 191 17.80 7.44 39.74
C LYS A 191 17.31 8.26 40.93
N MET A 192 16.03 8.62 40.94
CA MET A 192 15.40 9.34 42.04
C MET A 192 14.82 8.41 43.10
N ALA A 193 14.56 7.13 42.77
CA ALA A 193 14.02 6.15 43.72
C ALA A 193 14.79 6.06 45.06
N PRO A 194 16.15 6.08 45.10
CA PRO A 194 16.89 6.06 46.36
C PRO A 194 16.62 7.28 47.25
N MET A 195 16.28 8.43 46.66
CA MET A 195 15.92 9.64 47.43
C MET A 195 14.61 9.42 48.19
N PHE A 196 13.69 8.62 47.65
CA PHE A 196 12.40 8.33 48.26
C PHE A 196 12.42 7.13 49.22
N ALA A 197 13.54 6.40 49.33
CA ALA A 197 13.61 5.15 50.09
C ALA A 197 13.44 5.32 51.61
N ASN A 198 13.71 6.51 52.16
CA ASN A 198 13.62 6.81 53.59
C ASN A 198 12.35 7.60 53.97
N ALA A 199 11.48 7.94 53.02
CA ALA A 199 10.25 8.67 53.28
C ALA A 199 9.15 7.69 53.76
N GLN A 200 8.66 7.86 55.00
CA GLN A 200 7.66 6.98 55.60
C GLN A 200 6.24 7.16 55.00
N ASP A 201 5.91 8.35 54.48
CA ASP A 201 4.60 8.65 53.90
C ASP A 201 4.73 9.17 52.46
N LEU A 202 4.95 8.26 51.50
CA LEU A 202 4.95 8.62 50.09
C LEU A 202 3.50 8.78 49.57
N PRO A 203 3.18 9.87 48.86
CA PRO A 203 1.89 10.02 48.21
C PRO A 203 1.61 8.90 47.19
N TRP A 204 0.33 8.53 47.02
CA TRP A 204 -0.08 7.42 46.14
C TRP A 204 0.41 7.57 44.69
N TYR A 205 0.52 8.81 44.19
CA TYR A 205 0.99 9.09 42.84
C TYR A 205 2.49 8.78 42.68
N THR A 206 3.31 9.04 43.71
CA THR A 206 4.75 8.69 43.69
C THR A 206 4.93 7.17 43.75
N ILE A 207 4.16 6.46 44.58
CA ILE A 207 4.19 5.00 44.66
C ILE A 207 3.77 4.36 43.33
N ALA A 208 2.69 4.87 42.70
CA ALA A 208 2.26 4.41 41.39
C ALA A 208 3.35 4.62 40.33
N MET A 209 4.04 5.76 40.36
CA MET A 209 5.08 6.07 39.39
C MET A 209 6.35 5.20 39.57
N LEU A 210 6.79 5.00 40.81
CA LEU A 210 7.94 4.13 41.14
C LEU A 210 7.64 2.67 40.80
N SER A 211 6.46 2.16 41.14
CA SER A 211 6.06 0.78 40.80
C SER A 211 5.93 0.56 39.29
N LEU A 212 5.41 1.53 38.54
CA LEU A 212 5.35 1.47 37.08
C LEU A 212 6.76 1.49 36.46
N SER A 213 7.65 2.30 37.03
CA SER A 213 9.07 2.37 36.66
C SER A 213 9.80 1.05 36.91
N ASP A 214 9.67 0.46 38.10
CA ASP A 214 10.26 -0.83 38.43
C ASP A 214 9.75 -1.95 37.53
N TRP A 215 8.45 -1.96 37.23
CA TRP A 215 7.86 -2.88 36.26
C TRP A 215 8.45 -2.66 34.86
N MET A 216 8.58 -1.42 34.42
CA MET A 216 9.08 -1.08 33.09
C MET A 216 10.56 -1.46 32.92
N VAL A 217 11.40 -1.22 33.92
CA VAL A 217 12.83 -1.60 33.95
C VAL A 217 12.99 -3.13 33.98
N LYS A 218 12.21 -3.81 34.83
CA LYS A 218 12.28 -5.28 34.98
C LYS A 218 11.84 -6.03 33.72
N TYR A 219 10.81 -5.53 33.03
CA TYR A 219 10.23 -6.16 31.85
C TYR A 219 10.62 -5.48 30.53
N GLN A 220 11.67 -4.65 30.49
CA GLN A 220 12.10 -3.92 29.28
C GLN A 220 12.27 -4.82 28.05
N GLY A 221 12.87 -6.00 28.22
CA GLY A 221 13.06 -6.99 27.14
C GLY A 221 11.73 -7.57 26.65
N PHE A 222 10.81 -7.86 27.58
CA PHE A 222 9.46 -8.33 27.25
C PHE A 222 8.59 -7.22 26.63
N LEU A 223 8.79 -5.95 26.98
CA LEU A 223 8.09 -4.82 26.38
C LEU A 223 8.52 -4.60 24.92
N ILE A 224 9.82 -4.64 24.63
CA ILE A 224 10.32 -4.54 23.25
C ILE A 224 9.86 -5.75 22.44
N LEU A 225 10.01 -6.96 22.99
CA LEU A 225 9.54 -8.19 22.34
C LEU A 225 8.02 -8.17 22.12
N GLY A 226 7.25 -7.69 23.10
CA GLY A 226 5.80 -7.53 23.04
C GLY A 226 5.35 -6.51 22.00
N CYS A 227 6.06 -5.39 21.87
CA CYS A 227 5.80 -4.39 20.84
C CYS A 227 6.04 -4.98 19.44
N VAL A 228 7.19 -5.63 19.23
CA VAL A 228 7.51 -6.31 17.96
C VAL A 228 6.50 -7.42 17.66
N ALA A 229 6.15 -8.24 18.66
CA ALA A 229 5.17 -9.31 18.51
C ALA A 229 3.78 -8.76 18.18
N THR A 230 3.37 -7.65 18.78
CA THR A 230 2.09 -6.97 18.50
C THR A 230 2.06 -6.45 17.06
N VAL A 231 3.14 -5.81 16.59
CA VAL A 231 3.24 -5.35 15.20
C VAL A 231 3.18 -6.54 14.23
N CYS A 232 3.91 -7.61 14.49
CA CYS A 232 3.86 -8.84 13.68
C CYS A 232 2.46 -9.48 13.68
N LEU A 233 1.80 -9.57 14.84
CA LEU A 233 0.45 -10.07 14.99
C LEU A 233 -0.56 -9.22 14.24
N LEU A 234 -0.44 -7.88 14.28
CA LEU A 234 -1.30 -6.98 13.53
C LEU A 234 -1.11 -7.15 12.03
N ILE A 235 0.12 -7.29 11.55
CA ILE A 235 0.41 -7.58 10.13
C ILE A 235 -0.17 -8.93 9.71
N TYR A 236 -0.08 -9.94 10.58
CA TYR A 236 -0.66 -11.27 10.33
C TYR A 236 -2.19 -11.24 10.35
N ALA A 237 -2.80 -10.60 11.35
CA ALA A 237 -4.24 -10.42 11.48
C ALA A 237 -4.81 -9.63 10.30
N ALA A 238 -4.13 -8.58 9.84
CA ALA A 238 -4.50 -7.82 8.65
C ALA A 238 -4.54 -8.66 7.36
N LYS A 239 -3.85 -9.82 7.33
CA LYS A 239 -3.93 -10.77 6.21
C LYS A 239 -5.14 -11.70 6.32
N GLN A 240 -5.63 -11.98 7.52
CA GLN A 240 -6.78 -12.86 7.73
C GLN A 240 -8.08 -12.26 7.19
N GLU A 241 -8.88 -13.11 6.55
CA GLU A 241 -10.16 -12.71 5.96
C GLU A 241 -11.20 -12.29 7.00
N ASN A 242 -11.20 -12.91 8.18
CA ASN A 242 -12.14 -12.59 9.26
C ASN A 242 -11.91 -11.18 9.81
N PHE A 243 -10.65 -10.81 10.03
CA PHE A 243 -10.30 -9.45 10.46
C PHE A 243 -10.63 -8.42 9.38
N LYS A 244 -10.35 -8.73 8.11
CA LYS A 244 -10.74 -7.86 6.99
C LYS A 244 -12.25 -7.63 6.94
N ARG A 245 -13.06 -8.68 7.09
CA ARG A 245 -14.53 -8.59 7.11
C ARG A 245 -15.03 -7.76 8.29
N TRP A 246 -14.50 -7.99 9.49
CA TRP A 246 -14.85 -7.21 10.68
C TRP A 246 -14.47 -5.73 10.52
N TRP A 247 -13.26 -5.46 10.04
CA TRP A 247 -12.77 -4.11 9.78
C TRP A 247 -13.63 -3.39 8.74
N GLN A 248 -13.98 -4.04 7.63
CA GLN A 248 -14.82 -3.47 6.58
C GLN A 248 -16.21 -3.03 7.08
N LEU A 249 -16.82 -3.79 7.99
CA LEU A 249 -18.12 -3.47 8.57
C LEU A 249 -18.03 -2.34 9.61
N LYS A 250 -16.97 -2.34 10.42
CA LYS A 250 -16.78 -1.31 11.46
C LYS A 250 -16.28 0.01 10.89
N SER A 251 -15.46 -0.01 9.84
CA SER A 251 -14.85 1.18 9.27
C SER A 251 -15.89 2.16 8.74
N LEU A 252 -17.00 1.67 8.16
CA LEU A 252 -18.12 2.50 7.68
C LEU A 252 -18.87 3.21 8.82
N LYS A 253 -18.88 2.64 10.03
CA LYS A 253 -19.62 3.19 11.18
C LYS A 253 -18.84 4.26 11.95
N LEU A 254 -17.54 4.38 11.72
CA LEU A 254 -16.71 5.39 12.37
C LEU A 254 -16.85 6.72 11.61
N PRO A 255 -17.20 7.84 12.26
CA PRO A 255 -17.52 9.09 11.56
C PRO A 255 -16.33 9.68 10.78
N ILE A 256 -15.11 9.46 11.26
CA ILE A 256 -13.88 9.95 10.63
C ILE A 256 -13.40 8.98 9.54
N VAL A 257 -13.33 7.69 9.86
CA VAL A 257 -12.79 6.66 8.96
C VAL A 257 -13.79 6.27 7.86
N GLY A 258 -15.09 6.26 8.18
CA GLY A 258 -16.16 5.90 7.25
C GLY A 258 -16.24 6.85 6.06
N LYS A 259 -16.08 8.15 6.30
CA LYS A 259 -15.95 9.16 5.23
C LYS A 259 -14.79 8.84 4.31
N ALA A 260 -13.60 8.60 4.85
CA ALA A 260 -12.42 8.24 4.06
C ALA A 260 -12.63 6.95 3.24
N VAL A 261 -13.25 5.92 3.82
CA VAL A 261 -13.55 4.67 3.10
C VAL A 261 -14.53 4.91 1.96
N LEU A 262 -15.63 5.64 2.19
CA LEU A 262 -16.59 5.98 1.15
C LEU A 262 -15.93 6.78 0.01
N THR A 263 -15.11 7.78 0.34
CA THR A 263 -14.42 8.60 -0.66
C THR A 263 -13.42 7.76 -1.47
N ILE A 264 -12.64 6.87 -0.83
CA ILE A 264 -11.70 5.97 -1.54
C ILE A 264 -12.45 5.03 -2.50
N GLU A 265 -13.54 4.42 -2.06
CA GLU A 265 -14.31 3.48 -2.89
C GLU A 265 -15.01 4.23 -4.04
N ARG A 266 -15.49 5.46 -3.80
CA ARG A 266 -16.01 6.35 -4.84
C ARG A 266 -14.94 6.70 -5.88
N ILE A 267 -13.72 7.02 -5.47
CA ILE A 267 -12.60 7.27 -6.40
C ILE A 267 -12.36 6.03 -7.27
N ARG A 268 -12.21 4.85 -6.65
CA ARG A 268 -11.93 3.60 -7.38
C ARG A 268 -13.03 3.26 -8.38
N PHE A 269 -14.29 3.35 -7.96
CA PHE A 269 -15.43 3.02 -8.80
C PHE A 269 -15.56 3.99 -9.98
N ASN A 270 -15.53 5.30 -9.72
CA ASN A 270 -15.73 6.30 -10.77
C ASN A 270 -14.53 6.43 -11.71
N SER A 271 -13.29 6.28 -11.23
CA SER A 271 -12.11 6.25 -12.12
C SER A 271 -12.12 5.04 -13.06
N GLY A 272 -12.53 3.87 -12.55
CA GLY A 272 -12.70 2.67 -13.38
C GLY A 272 -13.79 2.86 -14.45
N LEU A 273 -14.93 3.41 -14.07
CA LEU A 273 -16.03 3.73 -14.99
C LEU A 273 -15.61 4.76 -16.05
N ALA A 274 -15.02 5.88 -15.64
CA ALA A 274 -14.55 6.92 -16.55
C ALA A 274 -13.62 6.33 -17.61
N MET A 275 -12.66 5.51 -17.17
CA MET A 275 -11.71 4.85 -18.06
C MET A 275 -12.39 3.89 -19.04
N MET A 276 -13.24 2.99 -18.54
CA MET A 276 -13.96 2.02 -19.38
C MET A 276 -14.87 2.69 -20.40
N VAL A 277 -15.67 3.67 -19.96
CA VAL A 277 -16.60 4.40 -20.83
C VAL A 277 -15.83 5.24 -21.85
N LYS A 278 -14.71 5.85 -21.46
CA LYS A 278 -13.81 6.57 -22.39
C LYS A 278 -13.21 5.64 -23.44
N SER A 279 -12.88 4.41 -23.06
CA SER A 279 -12.39 3.36 -23.97
C SER A 279 -13.51 2.67 -24.78
N GLY A 280 -14.75 3.18 -24.75
CA GLY A 280 -15.87 2.68 -25.55
C GLY A 280 -16.56 1.44 -24.99
N VAL A 281 -16.29 1.04 -23.75
CA VAL A 281 -17.03 -0.03 -23.07
C VAL A 281 -18.46 0.44 -22.79
N GLN A 282 -19.45 -0.40 -23.10
CA GLN A 282 -20.85 -0.12 -22.80
C GLN A 282 -21.05 0.04 -21.29
N ILE A 283 -21.92 0.98 -20.88
CA ILE A 283 -22.05 1.41 -19.48
C ILE A 283 -22.47 0.27 -18.55
N ASP A 284 -23.32 -0.66 -19.01
CA ASP A 284 -23.77 -1.83 -18.25
C ASP A 284 -22.60 -2.79 -17.96
N GLN A 285 -21.73 -3.02 -18.95
CA GLN A 285 -20.52 -3.81 -18.79
C GLN A 285 -19.49 -3.09 -17.91
N ALA A 286 -19.34 -1.76 -18.09
CA ALA A 286 -18.43 -0.96 -17.29
C ALA A 286 -18.80 -0.99 -15.80
N ILE A 287 -20.09 -0.91 -15.46
CA ILE A 287 -20.61 -1.05 -14.08
C ILE A 287 -20.37 -2.46 -13.55
N GLN A 288 -20.61 -3.49 -14.35
CA GLN A 288 -20.36 -4.87 -13.95
C GLN A 288 -18.89 -5.10 -13.57
N LEU A 289 -17.95 -4.58 -14.36
CA LEU A 289 -16.52 -4.75 -14.11
C LEU A 289 -16.05 -3.85 -12.95
N SER A 290 -16.54 -2.62 -12.87
CA SER A 290 -16.17 -1.65 -11.83
C SER A 290 -16.68 -2.03 -10.44
N ALA A 291 -17.88 -2.62 -10.34
CA ALA A 291 -18.42 -3.13 -9.07
C ALA A 291 -17.51 -4.22 -8.46
N GLY A 292 -16.82 -5.01 -9.30
CA GLY A 292 -15.85 -6.02 -8.88
C GLY A 292 -14.62 -5.44 -8.17
N ASN A 293 -14.32 -4.16 -8.34
CA ASN A 293 -13.16 -3.49 -7.73
C ASN A 293 -13.43 -2.87 -6.36
N ILE A 294 -14.71 -2.73 -5.98
CA ILE A 294 -15.09 -2.17 -4.68
C ILE A 294 -14.67 -3.15 -3.60
N ARG A 295 -13.81 -2.72 -2.67
CA ARG A 295 -13.26 -3.62 -1.63
C ARG A 295 -14.23 -3.82 -0.48
N ASN A 296 -15.00 -2.79 -0.14
CA ASN A 296 -16.02 -2.89 0.89
C ASN A 296 -17.21 -3.75 0.42
N ARG A 297 -17.50 -4.82 1.17
CA ARG A 297 -18.57 -5.77 0.82
C ARG A 297 -19.97 -5.16 0.85
N GLU A 298 -20.23 -4.20 1.74
CA GLU A 298 -21.55 -3.56 1.85
C GLU A 298 -21.80 -2.65 0.65
N LEU A 299 -20.83 -1.81 0.31
CA LEU A 299 -20.88 -0.95 -0.88
C LEU A 299 -20.95 -1.78 -2.18
N ARG A 300 -20.25 -2.92 -2.23
CA ARG A 300 -20.35 -3.85 -3.37
C ARG A 300 -21.77 -4.39 -3.51
N ARG A 301 -22.43 -4.74 -2.40
CA ARG A 301 -23.83 -5.22 -2.42
C ARG A 301 -24.78 -4.13 -2.92
N GLU A 302 -24.62 -2.89 -2.49
CA GLU A 302 -25.39 -1.75 -3.00
C GLU A 302 -25.21 -1.60 -4.52
N MET A 303 -23.98 -1.73 -5.01
CA MET A 303 -23.66 -1.66 -6.44
C MET A 303 -24.13 -2.87 -7.25
N ASP A 304 -24.20 -4.06 -6.66
CA ASP A 304 -24.80 -5.23 -7.31
C ASP A 304 -26.30 -5.03 -7.56
N VAL A 305 -27.00 -4.30 -6.68
CA VAL A 305 -28.40 -3.92 -6.90
C VAL A 305 -28.52 -2.92 -8.05
N ALA A 306 -27.69 -1.87 -8.06
CA ALA A 306 -27.66 -0.88 -9.14
C ALA A 306 -27.36 -1.55 -10.50
N LYS A 307 -26.36 -2.44 -10.54
CA LYS A 307 -26.02 -3.25 -11.72
C LYS A 307 -27.22 -4.00 -12.28
N LYS A 308 -28.00 -4.68 -11.43
CA LYS A 308 -29.19 -5.44 -11.86
C LYS A 308 -30.24 -4.53 -12.50
N LYS A 309 -30.43 -3.32 -11.95
CA LYS A 309 -31.40 -2.34 -12.46
C LYS A 309 -31.00 -1.74 -13.79
N VAL A 310 -29.73 -1.39 -13.95
CA VAL A 310 -29.20 -0.89 -15.23
C VAL A 310 -29.29 -1.98 -16.29
N LYS A 311 -28.94 -3.23 -15.94
CA LYS A 311 -29.07 -4.38 -16.86
C LYS A 311 -30.51 -4.67 -17.28
N SER A 312 -31.50 -4.36 -16.44
CA SER A 312 -32.92 -4.48 -16.78
C SER A 312 -33.46 -3.28 -17.57
N GLY A 313 -32.60 -2.35 -18.01
CA GLY A 313 -32.98 -1.18 -18.81
C GLY A 313 -33.43 0.04 -18.02
N SER A 314 -33.24 0.06 -16.69
CA SER A 314 -33.52 1.27 -15.90
C SER A 314 -32.47 2.35 -16.20
N GLN A 315 -32.87 3.62 -16.08
CA GLN A 315 -31.93 4.75 -16.11
C GLN A 315 -30.82 4.57 -15.07
N LEU A 316 -29.64 5.08 -15.40
CA LEU A 316 -28.43 4.94 -14.60
C LEU A 316 -28.53 5.73 -13.29
N THR A 317 -28.96 6.99 -13.37
CA THR A 317 -28.98 7.90 -12.23
C THR A 317 -29.86 7.38 -11.08
N PRO A 318 -31.13 6.95 -11.31
CA PRO A 318 -31.97 6.37 -10.26
C PRO A 318 -31.42 5.05 -9.70
N ALA A 319 -30.67 4.28 -10.50
CA ALA A 319 -30.05 3.04 -10.04
C ALA A 319 -28.88 3.32 -9.08
N LEU A 320 -28.08 4.35 -9.35
CA LEU A 320 -26.94 4.76 -8.52
C LEU A 320 -27.34 5.57 -7.28
N GLN A 321 -28.46 6.29 -7.33
CA GLN A 321 -29.01 7.08 -6.20
C GLN A 321 -29.27 6.24 -4.94
N GLN A 322 -29.50 4.94 -5.09
CA GLN A 322 -29.76 4.05 -3.96
C GLN A 322 -28.50 3.64 -3.19
N SER A 323 -27.33 4.07 -3.64
CA SER A 323 -26.05 3.75 -3.05
C SER A 323 -25.51 4.89 -2.21
N SER A 324 -24.94 4.54 -1.06
CA SER A 324 -24.22 5.46 -0.18
C SER A 324 -22.95 6.04 -0.83
N LEU A 325 -22.51 5.49 -1.98
CA LEU A 325 -21.43 6.07 -2.77
C LEU A 325 -21.80 7.42 -3.39
N TYR A 326 -23.07 7.74 -3.62
CA TYR A 326 -23.47 8.94 -4.36
C TYR A 326 -24.34 9.89 -3.53
N PRO A 327 -23.73 10.88 -2.86
CA PRO A 327 -24.42 12.05 -2.34
C PRO A 327 -25.24 12.77 -3.40
N ASP A 328 -26.31 13.45 -2.99
CA ASP A 328 -27.26 14.16 -3.87
C ASP A 328 -26.59 15.05 -4.91
N PHE A 329 -25.54 15.77 -4.52
CA PHE A 329 -24.77 16.62 -5.43
C PHE A 329 -24.18 15.85 -6.63
N TYR A 330 -23.65 14.64 -6.40
CA TYR A 330 -23.08 13.83 -7.48
C TYR A 330 -24.17 13.14 -8.32
N ILE A 331 -25.35 12.88 -7.73
CA ILE A 331 -26.51 12.39 -8.48
C ILE A 331 -26.98 13.44 -9.49
N SER A 332 -27.06 14.71 -9.10
CA SER A 332 -27.41 15.80 -10.04
C SER A 332 -26.39 15.95 -11.18
N LEU A 333 -25.10 15.72 -10.93
CA LEU A 333 -24.10 15.70 -11.99
C LEU A 333 -24.30 14.52 -12.95
N LEU A 334 -24.66 13.34 -12.43
CA LEU A 334 -24.95 12.16 -13.24
C LEU A 334 -26.21 12.36 -14.09
N GLU A 335 -27.25 13.00 -13.55
CA GLU A 335 -28.47 13.33 -14.29
C GLU A 335 -28.16 14.18 -15.53
N VAL A 336 -27.42 15.29 -15.35
CA VAL A 336 -26.96 16.14 -16.46
C VAL A 336 -26.05 15.37 -17.42
N GLY A 337 -25.21 14.47 -16.91
CA GLY A 337 -24.33 13.62 -17.71
C GLY A 337 -25.08 12.57 -18.55
N GLU A 338 -26.14 12.01 -18.01
CA GLU A 338 -27.01 11.03 -18.65
C GLU A 338 -27.83 11.69 -19.76
N GLU A 339 -28.40 12.88 -19.50
CA GLU A 339 -29.14 13.67 -20.50
C GLU A 339 -28.24 14.18 -21.64
N SER A 340 -27.03 14.63 -21.32
CA SER A 340 -26.07 15.13 -22.32
C SER A 340 -25.26 14.03 -23.01
N GLY A 341 -25.41 12.77 -22.59
CA GLY A 341 -24.64 11.63 -23.10
C GLY A 341 -23.15 11.65 -22.77
N ASN A 342 -22.71 12.50 -21.82
CA ASN A 342 -21.30 12.68 -21.47
C ASN A 342 -20.93 12.11 -20.09
N LEU A 343 -21.38 10.87 -19.84
CA LEU A 343 -21.13 10.17 -18.58
C LEU A 343 -19.64 9.97 -18.27
N SER A 344 -18.80 9.76 -19.28
CA SER A 344 -17.35 9.61 -19.10
C SER A 344 -16.72 10.81 -18.39
N LYS A 345 -17.02 12.03 -18.85
CA LYS A 345 -16.53 13.27 -18.26
C LYS A 345 -17.08 13.48 -16.84
N VAL A 346 -18.34 13.13 -16.62
CA VAL A 346 -18.96 13.25 -15.29
C VAL A 346 -18.31 12.28 -14.30
N PHE A 347 -18.07 11.03 -14.66
CA PHE A 347 -17.39 10.08 -13.78
C PHE A 347 -15.95 10.51 -13.45
N ASP A 348 -15.23 11.07 -14.42
CA ASP A 348 -13.89 11.61 -14.17
C ASP A 348 -13.94 12.81 -13.21
N GLU A 349 -14.90 13.72 -13.40
CA GLU A 349 -15.12 14.86 -12.50
C GLU A 349 -15.47 14.41 -11.07
N ILE A 350 -16.35 13.42 -10.92
CA ILE A 350 -16.71 12.83 -9.62
C ILE A 350 -15.46 12.23 -8.96
N ALA A 351 -14.65 11.50 -9.72
CA ALA A 351 -13.40 10.95 -9.22
C ALA A 351 -12.46 12.07 -8.77
N ASN A 352 -12.21 13.09 -9.58
CA ASN A 352 -11.33 14.21 -9.28
C ASN A 352 -11.76 15.00 -8.04
N ARG A 353 -13.06 15.31 -7.89
CA ARG A 353 -13.57 15.97 -6.68
C ARG A 353 -13.41 15.10 -5.44
N SER A 354 -13.68 13.81 -5.56
CA SER A 354 -13.52 12.85 -4.45
C SER A 354 -12.06 12.72 -4.03
N ARG A 355 -11.12 12.78 -4.99
CA ARG A 355 -9.67 12.80 -4.74
C ARG A 355 -9.28 14.04 -3.91
N GLN A 356 -9.72 15.22 -4.32
CA GLN A 356 -9.48 16.48 -3.58
C GLN A 356 -10.10 16.46 -2.17
N GLU A 357 -11.30 15.87 -2.02
CA GLU A 357 -11.95 15.67 -0.72
C GLU A 357 -11.11 14.76 0.19
N PHE A 358 -10.58 13.66 -0.35
CA PHE A 358 -9.73 12.72 0.38
C PHE A 358 -8.38 13.34 0.78
N GLU A 359 -7.75 14.13 -0.10
CA GLU A 359 -6.52 14.87 0.20
C GLU A 359 -6.74 15.89 1.31
N SER A 360 -7.82 16.66 1.22
CA SER A 360 -8.20 17.65 2.24
C SER A 360 -8.46 16.98 3.59
N TRP A 361 -9.16 15.84 3.59
CA TRP A 361 -9.38 15.05 4.80
C TRP A 361 -8.06 14.55 5.41
N THR A 362 -7.16 14.02 4.58
CA THR A 362 -5.83 13.52 5.01
C THR A 362 -5.01 14.64 5.63
N GLN A 363 -5.00 15.83 5.01
CA GLN A 363 -4.29 17.00 5.53
C GLN A 363 -4.88 17.45 6.87
N ARG A 364 -6.21 17.56 7.00
CA ARG A 364 -6.86 17.94 8.26
C ARG A 364 -6.54 16.98 9.40
N ILE A 365 -6.61 15.68 9.15
CA ILE A 365 -6.27 14.67 10.17
C ILE A 365 -4.80 14.79 10.58
N THR A 366 -3.90 14.95 9.62
CA THR A 366 -2.47 15.08 9.89
C THR A 366 -2.16 16.35 10.72
N THR A 367 -2.71 17.50 10.34
CA THR A 367 -2.50 18.77 11.03
C THR A 367 -3.10 18.79 12.44
N LEU A 368 -4.22 18.10 12.68
CA LEU A 368 -4.79 17.99 14.03
C LEU A 368 -4.01 17.03 14.94
N LEU A 369 -3.33 16.04 14.35
CA LEU A 369 -2.57 15.04 15.10
C LEU A 369 -1.35 15.69 15.77
N GLU A 370 -0.72 16.67 15.13
CA GLU A 370 0.49 17.34 15.63
C GLU A 370 0.27 18.08 16.98
N PRO A 371 -0.68 19.04 17.11
CA PRO A 371 -0.95 19.69 18.39
C PRO A 371 -1.37 18.70 19.48
N LEU A 372 -2.13 17.67 19.12
CA LEU A 372 -2.57 16.66 20.07
C LEU A 372 -1.39 15.85 20.61
N MET A 373 -0.43 15.49 19.76
CA MET A 373 0.80 14.82 20.15
C MET A 373 1.68 15.69 21.04
N ILE A 374 1.84 16.98 20.70
CA ILE A 374 2.61 17.93 21.51
C ILE A 374 1.95 18.14 22.87
N LEU A 375 0.63 18.31 22.92
CA LEU A 375 -0.13 18.47 24.16
C LEU A 375 -0.02 17.21 25.03
N PHE A 376 -0.16 16.03 24.41
CA PHE A 376 0.00 14.76 25.11
C PHE A 376 1.42 14.60 25.66
N MET A 377 2.44 14.88 24.86
CA MET A 377 3.84 14.77 25.29
C MET A 377 4.18 15.80 26.38
N GLY A 378 3.81 17.07 26.18
CA GLY A 378 4.04 18.13 27.15
C GLY A 378 3.30 17.89 28.46
N GLY A 379 2.04 17.44 28.38
CA GLY A 379 1.25 17.06 29.56
C GLY A 379 1.83 15.85 30.28
N PHE A 380 2.27 14.83 29.55
CA PHE A 380 2.86 13.63 30.13
C PHE A 380 4.22 13.93 30.79
N VAL A 381 5.16 14.50 30.04
CA VAL A 381 6.51 14.82 30.54
C VAL A 381 6.44 15.88 31.64
N GLY A 382 5.69 16.96 31.42
CA GLY A 382 5.46 17.99 32.43
C GLY A 382 4.79 17.43 33.68
N GLY A 383 3.80 16.55 33.52
CA GLY A 383 3.14 15.85 34.62
C GLY A 383 4.12 15.02 35.45
N VAL A 384 5.02 14.27 34.81
CA VAL A 384 6.08 13.53 35.52
C VAL A 384 7.01 14.47 36.28
N VAL A 385 7.46 15.56 35.65
CA VAL A 385 8.33 16.54 36.31
C VAL A 385 7.66 17.18 37.51
N VAL A 386 6.39 17.60 37.39
CA VAL A 386 5.62 18.19 38.49
C VAL A 386 5.42 17.19 39.62
N MET A 387 5.05 15.93 39.31
CA MET A 387 4.95 14.88 40.31
C MET A 387 6.27 14.67 41.06
N MET A 388 7.40 14.73 40.35
CA MET A 388 8.73 14.64 40.96
C MET A 388 9.05 15.82 41.86
N LEU A 389 8.76 17.05 41.43
CA LEU A 389 8.98 18.25 42.25
C LEU A 389 8.11 18.24 43.50
N MET A 390 6.81 17.90 43.39
CA MET A 390 5.93 17.77 44.56
C MET A 390 6.45 16.72 45.53
N SER A 391 6.89 15.56 45.02
CA SER A 391 7.46 14.50 45.85
C SER A 391 8.71 15.00 46.59
N MET A 392 9.59 15.77 45.92
CA MET A 392 10.78 16.35 46.54
C MET A 392 10.43 17.40 47.63
N VAL A 393 9.43 18.25 47.39
CA VAL A 393 8.98 19.26 48.36
C VAL A 393 8.35 18.60 49.58
N SER A 394 7.49 17.60 49.38
CA SER A 394 6.84 16.88 50.50
C SER A 394 7.86 16.24 51.44
N MET A 395 8.98 15.75 50.91
CA MET A 395 10.08 15.24 51.74
C MET A 395 10.77 16.33 52.57
N ASN A 396 10.87 17.54 52.05
CA ASN A 396 11.54 18.65 52.75
C ASN A 396 10.63 19.30 53.80
N GLU A 397 9.31 19.28 53.61
CA GLU A 397 8.33 19.75 54.62
C GLU A 397 8.19 18.80 55.83
N ILE A 398 8.58 17.53 55.70
CA ILE A 398 8.61 16.56 56.82
C ILE A 398 9.86 16.75 57.70
N GLY A 399 10.78 17.65 57.33
CA GLY A 399 11.94 18.03 58.13
C GLY A 399 11.66 19.18 59.10
N PHE A 400 10.85 18.96 60.14
CA PHE A 400 10.86 19.76 61.38
C PHE A 400 10.58 18.89 62.60
#